data_AF-F3FZJ3-F1
#
_entry.id   AF-F3FZJ3-F1
#
_cell.length_a   1.000
_cell.length_b   1.000
_cell.length_c   1.000
_cell.angle_alpha   90.00
_cell.angle_beta   90.00
_cell.angle_gamma   90.00
#
_symmetry.space_group_name_H-M   'P 1'
#
loop_
_entity.id
_entity.type
_entity.pdbx_description
1 polymer ?
#
loop_
_entity_poly.entity_id
_entity_poly.type
_entity_poly.pdbx_seq_one_letter_code
_entity_poly.pdbx_strand_id
1 'polypeptide(L)' 'DIGLINTVPSALKALLEINALPESVHTVNVAGEALKRSLVEN' A
#
# COMPACT_ATOMS: atom_id res chain seq x y z
N ASP A 1 -15.10 8.54 -4.25
CA ASP A 1 -14.76 7.18 -3.84
C ASP A 1 -13.44 6.77 -4.49
N ILE A 2 -12.54 6.10 -3.76
CA ILE A 2 -11.20 5.73 -4.24
C ILE A 2 -11.04 4.22 -4.12
N GLY A 3 -11.09 3.52 -5.25
CA GLY A 3 -10.94 2.06 -5.28
C GLY A 3 -9.49 1.56 -5.38
N LEU A 4 -8.63 2.37 -6.01
CA LEU A 4 -7.28 1.99 -6.37
C LEU A 4 -6.28 3.06 -5.97
N ILE A 5 -5.17 2.63 -5.38
CA ILE A 5 -4.00 3.48 -5.09
C ILE A 5 -2.79 2.94 -5.86
N ASN A 6 -2.08 3.84 -6.56
CA ASN A 6 -0.74 3.58 -7.08
C ASN A 6 0.27 4.24 -6.14
N THR A 7 1.24 3.48 -5.65
CA THR A 7 2.24 4.00 -4.70
C THR A 7 3.55 3.23 -4.75
N VAL A 8 4.48 3.58 -3.87
CA VAL A 8 5.72 2.85 -3.63
C VAL A 8 5.64 2.08 -2.29
N PRO A 9 6.40 0.98 -2.12
CA PRO A 9 6.43 0.19 -0.88
C PRO A 9 6.64 1.01 0.41
N SER A 10 7.57 1.97 0.43
CA SER A 10 7.84 2.82 1.61
C SER A 10 6.64 3.66 2.03
N ALA A 11 5.94 4.26 1.06
CA ALA A 11 4.74 5.04 1.31
C ALA A 11 3.56 4.17 1.76
N LEU A 12 3.38 2.98 1.15
CA LEU A 12 2.37 2.03 1.62
C LEU A 12 2.61 1.62 3.08
N LYS A 13 3.88 1.35 3.45
CA LYS A 13 4.25 1.02 4.83
C LYS A 13 3.88 2.12 5.81
N ALA A 14 4.19 3.38 5.48
CA ALA A 14 3.85 4.53 6.33
C ALA A 14 2.33 4.66 6.53
N LEU A 15 1.53 4.44 5.49
CA LEU A 15 0.06 4.45 5.58
C LEU A 15 -0.48 3.31 6.46
N LEU A 16 0.08 2.11 6.34
CA LEU A 16 -0.31 0.96 7.17
C LEU A 16 0.03 1.17 8.65
N GLU A 17 1.19 1.74 8.96
CA GLU A 17 1.63 2.02 10.34
C GLU A 17 0.67 2.95 11.10
N ILE A 18 0.00 3.85 10.38
CA ILE A 18 -0.98 4.79 10.96
C ILE A 18 -2.43 4.41 10.68
N ASN A 19 -2.70 3.26 10.08
CA ASN A 19 -4.03 2.82 9.64
C ASN A 19 -4.78 3.85 8.77
N ALA A 20 -4.09 4.50 7.82
CA ALA A 20 -4.65 5.57 6.99
C ALA A 20 -5.15 5.12 5.61
N LEU A 21 -5.36 3.82 5.39
CA LEU A 21 -6.00 3.35 4.15
C LEU A 21 -7.53 3.47 4.29
N PRO A 22 -8.22 4.18 3.37
CA PRO A 22 -9.68 4.22 3.36
C PRO A 22 -10.29 2.83 3.13
N GLU A 23 -11.43 2.56 3.76
CA GLU A 23 -12.14 1.26 3.62
C GLU A 23 -12.56 0.94 2.18
N SER A 24 -12.73 1.94 1.32
CA SER A 24 -13.13 1.72 -0.07
C SER A 24 -11.99 1.30 -1.01
N VAL A 25 -10.74 1.35 -0.52
CA VAL A 25 -9.57 0.88 -1.28
C VAL A 25 -9.55 -0.64 -1.27
N HIS A 26 -9.67 -1.22 -2.46
CA HIS A 26 -9.64 -2.67 -2.68
C HIS A 26 -8.46 -3.10 -3.54
N THR A 27 -7.69 -2.16 -4.08
CA THR A 27 -6.50 -2.46 -4.88
C THR A 27 -5.38 -1.45 -4.59
N VAL A 28 -4.19 -1.97 -4.34
CA VAL A 28 -2.97 -1.16 -4.23
C VAL A 28 -1.94 -1.72 -5.20
N ASN A 29 -1.52 -0.91 -6.16
CA ASN A 29 -0.40 -1.23 -7.04
C ASN A 29 0.86 -0.58 -6.48
N VAL A 30 1.90 -1.39 -6.26
CA VAL A 30 3.19 -0.94 -5.70
C VAL A 30 4.30 -1.09 -6.75
N ALA A 31 5.04 -0.01 -6.98
CA ALA A 31 6.15 0.03 -7.92
C ALA A 31 7.28 0.94 -7.40
N GLY A 32 8.35 1.12 -8.18
CA GLY A 32 9.38 2.15 -7.93
C GLY A 32 10.42 1.83 -6.86
N GLU A 33 10.17 0.86 -5.97
CA GLU A 33 11.17 0.36 -5.00
C GLU A 33 11.18 -1.17 -5.00
N ALA A 34 12.28 -1.75 -4.49
CA ALA A 34 12.35 -3.18 -4.27
C ALA A 34 11.26 -3.62 -3.28
N LEU A 35 10.37 -4.50 -3.74
CA LEU A 35 9.27 -5.01 -2.93
C LEU A 35 9.79 -6.07 -1.95
N LYS A 36 9.83 -5.73 -0.66
CA LYS A 36 10.16 -6.70 0.39
C LYS A 36 8.98 -7.65 0.58
N ARG A 37 9.26 -8.96 0.62
CA ARG A 37 8.24 -10.01 0.83
C ARG A 37 7.37 -9.76 2.06
N SER A 38 7.96 -9.26 3.15
CA SER A 38 7.25 -8.92 4.40
C SER A 38 6.16 -7.84 4.26
N LEU A 39 6.04 -7.15 3.12
CA LEU A 39 4.99 -6.17 2.87
C LEU A 39 3.80 -6.78 2.08
N VAL A 40 3.98 -7.96 1.48
CA VAL A 40 3.00 -8.62 0.61
C VAL A 40 2.52 -9.94 1.23
N GLU A 41 3.44 -10.64 1.89
CA GLU A 41 3.22 -11.91 2.55
C GLU A 41 2.98 -11.64 4.05
N ASN A 42 1.77 -11.96 4.52
CA ASN A 42 1.42 -12.09 5.93
C ASN A 42 1.54 -13.55 6.35
#